data_AF-A0A543PPV8-F1
#
_entry.id   AF-A0A543PPV8-F1
#
_cell.length_a   1.000
_cell.length_b   1.000
_cell.length_c   1.000
_cell.angle_alpha   90.00
_cell.angle_beta   90.00
_cell.angle_gamma   90.00
#
_symmetry.space_group_name_H-M   'P 1'
#
loop_
_entity.id
_entity.type
_entity.pdbx_description
1 polymer ?
#
loop_
_entity_poly.entity_id
_entity_poly.type
_entity_poly.pdbx_seq_one_letter_code
_entity_poly.pdbx_strand_id
1 'polypeptide(L)'
;MAAKDAKKAITKGKKAAEETVAPRRGPAGGAVWRVLSIGSTIIATKLATDAAQKGWKLATGRPVPVKGDYERERTRDVILFTALSSMLVSAARIAAERGAATYYRNSSGHLPKRLEDQTVTPTDRKAHLKLDRAKRRSEFMLRRAIDRATP
;
A
#
# COMPACT_ATOMS: atom_id res chain seq x y z
N MET A 1 23.67 4.60 13.40
CA MET A 1 22.76 5.74 13.07
C MET A 1 21.46 5.27 12.39
N ALA A 2 21.45 4.30 11.47
CA ALA A 2 20.27 3.84 10.70
C ALA A 2 19.07 3.25 11.50
N ALA A 3 19.29 2.71 12.71
CA ALA A 3 18.20 2.13 13.51
C ALA A 3 17.24 3.18 14.11
N LYS A 4 17.72 4.42 14.33
CA LYS A 4 16.88 5.52 14.82
C LYS A 4 15.94 6.03 13.73
N ASP A 5 16.41 6.09 12.49
CA ASP A 5 15.63 6.56 11.34
C ASP A 5 14.54 5.56 10.92
N ALA A 6 14.83 4.25 11.00
CA ALA A 6 13.83 3.21 10.80
C ALA A 6 12.74 3.24 11.88
N LYS A 7 13.10 3.38 13.16
CA LYS A 7 12.12 3.57 14.25
C LYS A 7 11.30 4.85 14.07
N LYS A 8 11.91 5.93 13.57
CA LYS A 8 11.24 7.21 13.30
C LYS A 8 10.29 7.12 12.11
N ALA A 9 10.63 6.36 11.07
CA ALA A 9 9.77 6.10 9.92
C ALA A 9 8.57 5.21 10.29
N ILE A 10 8.79 4.17 11.10
CA ILE A 10 7.73 3.28 11.59
C ILE A 10 6.76 4.04 12.51
N THR A 11 7.27 4.88 13.41
CA THR A 11 6.43 5.72 14.28
C THR A 11 5.71 6.83 13.52
N LYS A 12 6.30 7.40 12.48
CA LYS A 12 5.64 8.36 11.58
C LYS A 12 4.55 7.70 10.73
N GLY A 13 4.79 6.48 10.23
CA GLY A 13 3.78 5.68 9.54
C GLY A 13 2.60 5.28 10.44
N LYS A 14 2.89 4.97 11.71
CA LYS A 14 1.86 4.69 12.73
C LYS A 14 1.01 5.94 13.04
N LYS A 15 1.65 7.12 13.17
CA LYS A 15 0.95 8.40 13.38
C LYS A 15 0.10 8.82 12.17
N ALA A 16 0.58 8.63 10.93
CA ALA A 16 -0.17 8.97 9.72
C ALA A 16 -1.38 8.04 9.46
N ALA A 17 -1.27 6.76 9.85
CA ALA A 17 -2.39 5.83 9.82
C ALA A 17 -3.45 6.15 10.91
N GLU A 18 -3.03 6.74 12.03
CA GLU A 18 -3.93 7.15 13.11
C GLU A 18 -4.65 8.48 12.81
N GLU A 19 -4.04 9.37 12.04
CA GLU A 19 -4.57 10.69 11.68
C GLU A 19 -5.67 10.64 10.59
N THR A 20 -5.74 9.54 9.83
CA THR A 20 -6.81 9.35 8.81
C THR A 20 -8.11 8.77 9.38
N VAL A 21 -8.13 8.35 10.66
CA VAL A 21 -9.29 7.68 11.30
C VAL A 21 -9.86 8.47 12.48
N ALA A 22 -9.50 9.74 12.69
CA ALA A 22 -10.06 10.51 13.81
C ALA A 22 -11.33 11.26 13.41
N PRO A 23 -12.56 10.74 13.67
CA PRO A 23 -13.71 11.62 13.82
C PRO A 23 -13.48 12.38 15.13
N ARG A 24 -13.51 13.73 15.07
CA ARG A 24 -13.70 14.53 16.28
C ARG A 24 -15.10 14.23 16.82
N ARG A 25 -15.23 13.25 17.71
CA ARG A 25 -16.49 12.93 18.40
C ARG A 25 -16.19 12.61 19.86
N GLY A 26 -17.01 13.15 20.76
CA GLY A 26 -16.85 13.09 22.20
C GLY A 26 -16.66 11.67 22.77
N PRO A 27 -16.31 11.56 24.06
CA PRO A 27 -15.72 10.35 24.66
C PRO A 27 -16.55 9.07 24.50
N ALA A 28 -17.88 9.16 24.38
CA ALA A 28 -18.75 8.01 24.15
C ALA A 28 -18.85 7.56 22.68
N GLY A 29 -18.86 8.50 21.72
CA GLY A 29 -19.00 8.19 20.29
C GLY A 29 -17.76 7.52 19.69
N GLY A 30 -16.57 7.86 20.20
CA GLY A 30 -15.30 7.27 19.76
C GLY A 30 -15.15 5.80 20.17
N ALA A 31 -15.60 5.43 21.38
CA ALA A 31 -15.48 4.07 21.89
C ALA A 31 -16.40 3.09 21.14
N VAL A 32 -17.67 3.45 20.96
CA VAL A 32 -18.65 2.64 20.21
C VAL A 32 -18.19 2.44 18.76
N TRP A 33 -17.71 3.50 18.11
CA TRP A 33 -17.18 3.41 16.75
C TRP A 33 -15.96 2.49 16.66
N ARG A 34 -15.05 2.54 17.65
CA ARG A 34 -13.89 1.65 17.70
C ARG A 34 -14.29 0.19 17.87
N VAL A 35 -15.21 -0.13 18.77
CA VAL A 35 -15.69 -1.50 18.97
C VAL A 35 -16.35 -2.03 17.69
N LEU A 36 -17.19 -1.22 17.05
CA LEU A 36 -17.81 -1.59 15.78
C LEU A 36 -16.77 -1.80 14.67
N SER A 37 -15.76 -0.93 14.57
CA SER A 37 -14.69 -1.04 13.57
C SER A 37 -13.87 -2.32 13.77
N ILE A 38 -13.50 -2.62 15.01
CA ILE A 38 -12.73 -3.83 15.34
C ILE A 38 -13.57 -5.07 15.07
N GLY A 39 -14.82 -5.10 15.54
CA GLY A 39 -15.75 -6.21 15.31
C GLY A 39 -16.00 -6.47 13.83
N SER A 40 -16.26 -5.41 13.06
CA SER A 40 -16.43 -5.50 11.61
C SER A 40 -15.18 -6.01 10.91
N THR A 41 -13.99 -5.59 11.35
CA THR A 41 -12.74 -6.07 10.76
C THR A 41 -12.58 -7.57 10.95
N ILE A 42 -12.87 -8.08 12.15
CA ILE A 42 -12.77 -9.52 12.44
C ILE A 42 -13.71 -10.33 11.55
N ILE A 43 -14.97 -9.91 11.46
CA ILE A 43 -15.98 -10.59 10.62
C ILE A 43 -15.55 -10.54 9.15
N ALA A 44 -15.11 -9.38 8.67
CA ALA A 44 -14.64 -9.21 7.29
C ALA A 44 -13.42 -10.09 7.01
N THR A 45 -12.45 -10.16 7.93
CA THR A 45 -11.27 -11.02 7.78
C THR A 45 -11.66 -12.49 7.70
N LYS A 46 -12.60 -12.95 8.52
CA LYS A 46 -13.08 -14.33 8.48
C LYS A 46 -13.72 -14.64 7.12
N LEU A 47 -14.64 -13.79 6.67
CA LEU A 47 -15.32 -13.97 5.39
C LEU A 47 -14.33 -13.95 4.22
N ALA A 48 -13.37 -13.03 4.23
CA ALA A 48 -12.33 -12.93 3.21
C ALA A 48 -11.45 -14.19 3.20
N THR A 49 -11.10 -14.72 4.37
CA THR A 49 -10.31 -15.95 4.49
C THR A 49 -11.06 -17.15 3.92
N ASP A 50 -12.35 -17.30 4.26
CA ASP A 50 -13.18 -18.38 3.74
C ASP A 50 -13.35 -18.30 2.21
N ALA A 51 -13.58 -17.09 1.68
CA ALA A 51 -13.70 -16.85 0.26
C ALA A 51 -12.40 -17.18 -0.48
N ALA A 52 -11.25 -16.75 0.07
CA ALA A 52 -9.94 -17.09 -0.48
C ALA A 52 -9.68 -18.60 -0.46
N GLN A 53 -10.03 -19.28 0.64
CA GLN A 53 -9.90 -20.74 0.76
C GLN A 53 -10.74 -21.49 -0.28
N LYS A 54 -12.01 -21.11 -0.41
CA LYS A 54 -12.91 -21.72 -1.40
C LYS A 54 -12.49 -21.41 -2.83
N GLY A 55 -12.12 -20.17 -3.12
CA GLY A 55 -11.66 -19.75 -4.45
C GLY A 55 -10.41 -20.50 -4.89
N TRP A 56 -9.43 -20.65 -4.00
CA TRP A 56 -8.21 -21.39 -4.30
C TRP A 56 -8.47 -22.89 -4.45
N LYS A 57 -9.26 -23.48 -3.55
CA LYS A 57 -9.65 -24.90 -3.64
C LYS A 57 -10.41 -25.19 -4.92
N LEU A 58 -11.24 -24.26 -5.39
CA LEU A 58 -11.93 -24.39 -6.66
C LEU A 58 -10.95 -24.33 -7.85
N ALA A 59 -9.98 -23.42 -7.81
CA ALA A 59 -9.04 -23.23 -8.92
C ALA A 59 -7.94 -24.32 -9.00
N THR A 60 -7.46 -24.82 -7.86
CA THR A 60 -6.32 -25.75 -7.80
C THR A 60 -6.68 -27.13 -7.25
N GLY A 61 -7.91 -27.34 -6.76
CA GLY A 61 -8.33 -28.58 -6.10
C GLY A 61 -7.71 -28.80 -4.71
N ARG A 62 -6.81 -27.90 -4.26
CA ARG A 62 -5.99 -28.06 -3.04
C ARG A 62 -6.31 -26.96 -2.02
N PRO A 63 -6.14 -27.22 -0.71
CA PRO A 63 -6.32 -26.18 0.31
C PRO A 63 -5.29 -25.05 0.09
N VAL A 64 -5.67 -23.81 0.44
CA VAL A 64 -4.76 -22.65 0.38
C VAL A 64 -3.49 -22.99 1.14
N PRO A 65 -2.31 -22.73 0.56
CA PRO A 65 -1.06 -23.06 1.21
C PRO A 65 -0.78 -22.04 2.32
N VAL A 66 -1.28 -22.32 3.53
CA VAL A 66 -0.99 -21.55 4.75
C VAL A 66 0.12 -22.28 5.51
N LYS A 67 1.24 -21.59 5.74
CA LYS A 67 2.47 -22.00 6.46
C LYS A 67 2.43 -23.40 7.10
N GLY A 68 3.30 -24.30 6.65
CA GLY A 68 3.58 -25.55 7.38
C GLY A 68 4.03 -26.76 6.54
N ASP A 69 3.88 -26.72 5.22
CA ASP A 69 4.30 -27.84 4.37
C ASP A 69 5.63 -27.50 3.69
N TYR A 70 6.71 -28.10 4.20
CA TYR A 70 8.10 -27.94 3.73
C TYR A 70 8.38 -28.65 2.39
N GLU A 71 7.33 -29.02 1.67
CA GLU A 71 7.42 -29.59 0.32
C GLU A 71 7.80 -28.51 -0.71
N ARG A 72 8.76 -28.84 -1.58
CA ARG A 72 9.31 -27.89 -2.56
C ARG A 72 8.24 -27.38 -3.55
N GLU A 73 7.28 -28.23 -3.89
CA GLU A 73 6.11 -27.89 -4.71
C GLU A 73 5.18 -26.90 -4.00
N ARG A 74 4.96 -27.09 -2.69
CA ARG A 74 4.10 -26.20 -1.89
C ARG A 74 4.69 -24.80 -1.76
N THR A 75 6.02 -24.67 -1.74
CA THR A 75 6.69 -23.36 -1.67
C THR A 75 6.41 -22.50 -2.91
N ARG A 76 6.36 -23.11 -4.11
CA ARG A 76 6.01 -22.38 -5.36
C ARG A 76 4.57 -21.89 -5.35
N ASP A 77 3.63 -22.73 -4.90
CA ASP A 77 2.23 -22.36 -4.75
C ASP A 77 2.03 -21.21 -3.75
N VAL A 78 2.76 -21.21 -2.63
CA VAL A 78 2.73 -20.09 -1.67
C VAL A 78 3.17 -18.78 -2.33
N ILE A 79 4.29 -18.81 -3.06
CA ILE A 79 4.83 -17.62 -3.73
C ILE A 79 3.83 -17.11 -4.77
N LEU A 80 3.30 -18.01 -5.61
CA LEU A 80 2.33 -17.65 -6.64
C LEU A 80 1.03 -17.09 -6.05
N PHE A 81 0.48 -17.75 -5.03
CA PHE A 81 -0.71 -17.29 -4.33
C PHE A 81 -0.48 -15.92 -3.69
N THR A 82 0.66 -15.71 -3.05
CA THR A 82 1.00 -14.44 -2.39
C THR A 82 1.18 -13.33 -3.42
N ALA A 83 1.88 -13.59 -4.52
CA ALA A 83 2.06 -12.64 -5.61
C ALA A 83 0.70 -12.23 -6.19
N LEU A 84 -0.14 -13.20 -6.56
CA LEU A 84 -1.47 -12.96 -7.12
C LEU A 84 -2.38 -12.20 -6.14
N SER A 85 -2.38 -12.61 -4.87
CA SER A 85 -3.17 -11.96 -3.83
C SER A 85 -2.72 -10.51 -3.61
N SER A 86 -1.42 -10.24 -3.62
CA SER A 86 -0.88 -8.89 -3.46
C SER A 86 -1.27 -7.97 -4.63
N MET A 87 -1.27 -8.50 -5.86
CA MET A 87 -1.74 -7.78 -7.05
C MET A 87 -3.24 -7.49 -6.95
N LEU A 88 -4.03 -8.47 -6.51
CA LEU A 88 -5.48 -8.29 -6.37
C LEU A 88 -5.83 -7.25 -5.30
N VAL A 89 -5.18 -7.29 -4.13
CA VAL A 89 -5.42 -6.35 -3.03
C VAL A 89 -5.03 -4.92 -3.44
N SER A 90 -3.89 -4.75 -4.11
CA SER A 90 -3.46 -3.42 -4.59
C SER A 90 -4.40 -2.89 -5.66
N ALA A 91 -4.84 -3.72 -6.61
CA ALA A 91 -5.83 -3.35 -7.62
C ALA A 91 -7.16 -2.96 -6.98
N ALA A 92 -7.66 -3.75 -6.01
CA ALA A 92 -8.90 -3.47 -5.30
C ALA A 92 -8.84 -2.12 -4.57
N ARG A 93 -7.72 -1.80 -3.94
CA ARG A 93 -7.51 -0.48 -3.29
C ARG A 93 -7.59 0.66 -4.30
N ILE A 94 -6.88 0.55 -5.42
CA ILE A 94 -6.87 1.58 -6.48
C ILE A 94 -8.29 1.75 -7.04
N ALA A 95 -9.00 0.65 -7.29
CA ALA A 95 -10.37 0.67 -7.77
C ALA A 95 -11.31 1.34 -6.76
N ALA A 96 -11.16 1.06 -5.46
CA ALA A 96 -11.95 1.69 -4.41
C ALA A 96 -11.68 3.21 -4.31
N GLU A 97 -10.41 3.62 -4.35
CA GLU A 97 -10.02 5.04 -4.34
C GLU A 97 -10.58 5.78 -5.56
N ARG A 98 -10.49 5.18 -6.75
CA ARG A 98 -11.08 5.73 -7.98
C ARG A 98 -12.60 5.75 -7.97
N GLY A 99 -13.23 4.71 -7.43
CA GLY A 99 -14.68 4.60 -7.27
C GLY A 99 -15.22 5.67 -6.33
N ALA A 100 -14.56 5.89 -5.20
CA ALA A 100 -14.91 6.97 -4.29
C ALA A 100 -14.77 8.34 -4.98
N ALA A 101 -13.66 8.59 -5.68
CA ALA A 101 -13.43 9.86 -6.37
C ALA A 101 -14.45 10.13 -7.49
N THR A 102 -14.88 9.10 -8.23
CA THR A 102 -15.93 9.21 -9.26
C THR A 102 -17.30 9.44 -8.63
N TYR A 103 -17.64 8.70 -7.57
CA TYR A 103 -18.90 8.87 -6.85
C TYR A 103 -19.04 10.29 -6.28
N TYR A 104 -18.01 10.80 -5.60
CA TYR A 104 -18.02 12.17 -5.07
C TYR A 104 -18.08 13.23 -6.18
N ARG A 105 -17.38 13.03 -7.29
CA ARG A 105 -17.43 13.94 -8.45
C ARG A 105 -18.83 14.01 -9.07
N ASN A 106 -19.49 12.86 -9.22
CA ASN A 106 -20.84 12.80 -9.79
C ASN A 106 -21.92 13.34 -8.84
N SER A 107 -21.73 13.22 -7.52
CA SER A 107 -22.71 13.66 -6.52
C SER A 107 -22.52 15.09 -6.05
N SER A 108 -21.28 15.60 -6.05
CA SER A 108 -20.96 16.92 -5.50
C SER A 108 -20.70 17.97 -6.57
N GLY A 109 -20.25 17.61 -7.78
CA GLY A 109 -19.81 18.58 -8.80
C GLY A 109 -18.44 19.23 -8.55
N HIS A 110 -17.79 18.92 -7.42
CA HIS A 110 -16.45 19.38 -7.04
C HIS A 110 -15.62 18.17 -6.62
N LEU A 111 -14.32 18.15 -6.95
CA LEU A 111 -13.42 17.11 -6.47
C LEU A 111 -13.17 17.31 -4.97
N PRO A 112 -13.20 16.26 -4.12
CA PRO A 112 -12.94 16.44 -2.70
C PRO A 112 -11.55 17.04 -2.48
N LYS A 113 -11.48 18.13 -1.71
CA LYS A 113 -10.30 18.99 -1.45
C LYS A 113 -8.98 18.25 -1.16
N ARG A 114 -9.04 17.02 -0.63
CA ARG A 114 -7.87 16.16 -0.37
C ARG A 114 -7.20 15.60 -1.64
N LEU A 115 -7.90 15.56 -2.77
CA LEU A 115 -7.36 15.15 -4.08
C LEU A 115 -6.80 16.33 -4.86
N GLU A 116 -7.30 17.56 -4.65
CA GLU A 116 -6.72 18.78 -5.21
C GLU A 116 -5.31 19.03 -4.64
N ASP A 117 -5.11 18.77 -3.34
CA ASP A 117 -3.83 18.99 -2.63
C ASP A 117 -2.71 17.99 -3.02
N GLN A 118 -3.05 16.92 -3.75
CA GLN A 118 -2.08 15.97 -4.31
C GLN A 118 -1.62 16.34 -5.73
N THR A 119 -2.14 17.43 -6.31
CA THR A 119 -1.56 17.98 -7.53
C THR A 119 -0.18 18.56 -7.20
N VAL A 120 0.81 18.21 -8.03
CA VAL A 120 2.25 18.41 -7.84
C VAL A 120 2.57 19.68 -7.03
N THR A 121 2.99 19.51 -5.79
CA THR A 121 3.35 20.65 -4.94
C THR A 121 4.59 21.33 -5.53
N PRO A 122 4.76 22.65 -5.40
CA PRO A 122 5.98 23.34 -5.84
C PRO A 122 7.26 22.80 -5.18
N THR A 123 7.13 22.10 -4.05
CA THR A 123 8.22 21.40 -3.36
C THR A 123 8.61 20.10 -4.09
N ASP A 124 7.65 19.33 -4.59
CA ASP A 124 7.88 18.14 -5.43
C ASP A 124 8.50 18.53 -6.78
N ARG A 125 8.12 19.71 -7.28
CA ARG A 125 8.76 20.33 -8.45
C ARG A 125 10.26 20.61 -8.21
N LYS A 126 10.67 20.95 -6.99
CA LYS A 126 12.10 21.16 -6.68
C LYS A 126 12.82 19.84 -6.41
N ALA A 127 12.12 18.84 -5.88
CA ALA A 127 12.68 17.53 -5.60
C ALA A 127 13.05 16.77 -6.89
N HIS A 128 12.18 16.76 -7.91
CA HIS A 128 12.52 16.09 -9.18
C HIS A 128 13.70 16.76 -9.89
N LEU A 129 13.79 18.10 -9.86
CA LEU A 129 14.94 18.82 -10.43
C LEU A 129 16.26 18.46 -9.74
N LYS A 130 16.23 18.19 -8.42
CA LYS A 130 17.41 17.72 -7.68
C LYS A 130 17.79 16.29 -8.05
N LEU A 131 16.80 15.41 -8.22
CA LEU A 131 17.01 14.02 -8.65
C LEU A 131 17.54 13.96 -10.08
N ASP A 132 17.03 14.76 -10.99
CA ASP A 132 17.52 14.87 -12.37
C ASP A 132 18.96 15.38 -12.40
N ARG A 133 19.27 16.38 -11.57
CA ARG A 133 20.63 16.90 -11.47
C ARG A 133 21.60 15.88 -10.86
N ALA A 134 21.13 15.09 -9.89
CA ALA A 134 21.91 14.00 -9.31
C ALA A 134 22.15 12.86 -10.32
N LYS A 135 21.12 12.46 -11.08
CA LYS A 135 21.21 11.46 -12.16
C LYS A 135 22.21 11.87 -13.24
N ARG A 136 22.11 13.10 -13.74
CA ARG A 136 23.07 13.60 -14.75
C ARG A 136 24.50 13.59 -14.24
N ARG A 137 24.71 13.92 -12.95
CA ARG A 137 26.03 13.83 -12.32
C ARG A 137 26.53 12.39 -12.21
N SER A 138 25.68 11.44 -11.81
CA SER A 138 26.08 10.04 -11.74
C SER A 138 26.35 9.45 -13.13
N GLU A 139 25.54 9.79 -14.13
CA GLU A 139 25.76 9.36 -15.52
C GLU A 139 27.05 9.93 -16.10
N PHE A 140 27.38 11.18 -15.80
CA PHE A 140 28.66 11.78 -16.18
C PHE A 140 29.85 11.06 -15.53
N MET A 141 29.75 10.75 -14.23
CA MET A 141 30.80 10.01 -13.53
C MET A 141 30.92 8.57 -14.01
N LEU A 142 29.81 7.91 -14.32
CA LEU A 142 29.78 6.56 -14.90
C LEU A 142 30.43 6.56 -16.28
N ARG A 143 30.09 7.51 -17.16
CA ARG A 143 30.72 7.66 -18.48
C ARG A 143 32.22 7.89 -18.35
N ARG A 144 32.63 8.80 -17.45
CA ARG A 144 34.06 9.07 -17.21
C ARG A 144 34.81 7.86 -16.63
N ALA A 145 34.15 7.04 -15.82
CA ALA A 145 34.72 5.81 -15.29
C ALA A 145 34.83 4.72 -16.38
N ILE A 146 33.84 4.63 -17.27
CA ILE A 146 33.85 3.73 -18.43
C ILE A 146 34.97 4.14 -19.39
N ASP A 147 35.05 5.41 -19.79
CA ASP A 147 36.11 5.92 -20.68
C ASP A 147 37.53 5.73 -20.11
N ARG A 148 37.66 5.65 -18.78
CA ARG A 148 38.93 5.39 -18.10
C ARG A 148 39.26 3.90 -17.96
N ALA A 149 38.26 3.03 -18.08
CA ALA A 149 38.40 1.58 -17.98
C ALA A 149 38.52 0.89 -19.36
N THR A 150 38.20 1.60 -20.44
CA THR A 150 38.50 1.20 -21.82
C THR A 150 39.79 1.87 -22.28
N PRO A 151 40.90 1.11 -22.49
CA PRO A 151 42.19 1.65 -22.94
C PRO A 151 42.20 2.06 -24.42
#